data_AF-A0A7C2HBE2-F1
#
_entry.id   AF-A0A7C2HBE2-F1
#
_cell.length_a   1.000
_cell.length_b   1.000
_cell.length_c   1.000
_cell.angle_alpha   90.00
_cell.angle_beta   90.00
_cell.angle_gamma   90.00
#
_symmetry.space_group_name_H-M   'P 1'
#
loop_
_entity.id
_entity.type
_entity.pdbx_description
1 polymer ?
#
loop_
_entity_poly.entity_id
_entity_poly.type
_entity_poly.pdbx_seq_one_letter_code
_entity_poly.pdbx_strand_id
1 'polypeptide(L)'
;MTLATQTADMLLLLCILVFSALSLSNIKAANALLNGSVIYGIPAQMDATEAQATIDGCATIRYYFSLTGRYAYLENYCGANTQNYYVYSVANYLETYPYDFATAFYKGHSTCLPPGHRLNPCAHNHTVLYDNDGGADSDLIWDKEIGLRTVNHRHDFVFLWSCGTANEAQIGGVNVTQNVTHTWGMAASWLKRTNLNLTGYVTPDGSRHCFIGWQYFSKPFSQSTGYMSYTYQIFATMFYYYATYGGYTINEALDRASRNYLGSPFVNSVIYQGWWEYFPGSGWFYNKIQVWGDGGMTLP
;
A
#
# COMPACT_ATOMS: atom_id res chain seq x y z
N MET A 1 8.34 40.92 62.77
CA MET A 1 8.56 41.09 61.32
C MET A 1 8.74 39.71 60.67
N THR A 2 7.80 38.79 60.92
CA THR A 2 7.97 37.34 60.63
C THR A 2 6.70 36.68 60.07
N LEU A 3 5.50 37.22 60.35
CA LEU A 3 4.25 36.72 59.76
C LEU A 3 4.03 37.17 58.31
N ALA A 4 4.42 38.40 57.96
CA ALA A 4 4.17 38.97 56.64
C ALA A 4 5.04 38.36 55.53
N THR A 5 6.21 37.84 55.88
CA THR A 5 7.10 37.13 54.95
C THR A 5 6.61 35.71 54.68
N GLN A 6 6.13 35.00 55.72
CA GLN A 6 5.56 33.66 55.57
C GLN A 6 4.31 33.62 54.69
N THR A 7 3.46 34.65 54.76
CA THR A 7 2.26 34.73 53.92
C THR A 7 2.61 35.01 52.45
N ALA A 8 3.61 35.84 52.17
CA ALA A 8 4.07 36.11 50.81
C ALA A 8 4.68 34.86 50.16
N ASP A 9 5.50 34.11 50.90
CA ASP A 9 6.14 32.88 50.40
C ASP A 9 5.11 31.78 50.10
N MET A 10 4.08 31.63 50.95
CA MET A 10 2.99 30.68 50.71
C MET A 10 2.15 31.04 49.49
N LEU A 11 1.84 32.32 49.28
CA LEU A 11 1.10 32.79 48.12
C LEU A 11 1.89 32.56 46.82
N LEU A 12 3.19 32.82 46.85
CA LEU A 12 4.06 32.56 45.71
C LEU A 12 4.12 31.06 45.36
N LEU A 13 4.25 30.19 46.36
CA LEU A 13 4.27 28.74 46.15
C LEU A 13 2.95 28.23 45.58
N LEU A 14 1.82 28.75 46.06
CA LEU A 14 0.49 28.42 45.56
C LEU A 14 0.29 28.89 44.12
N CYS A 15 0.75 30.10 43.78
CA CYS A 15 0.73 30.60 42.41
C CYS A 15 1.56 29.70 41.48
N ILE A 16 2.78 29.30 41.87
CA ILE A 16 3.62 28.41 41.07
C ILE A 16 2.93 27.05 40.84
N LEU A 17 2.30 26.47 41.87
CA LEU A 17 1.57 25.21 41.77
C LEU A 17 0.34 25.32 40.84
N VAL A 18 -0.41 26.42 40.90
CA VAL A 18 -1.57 26.64 40.03
C VAL A 18 -1.12 26.84 38.58
N PHE A 19 -0.07 27.64 38.32
CA PHE A 19 0.45 27.84 36.97
C PHE A 19 1.07 26.56 36.39
N SER A 20 1.75 25.75 37.19
CA SER A 20 2.32 24.47 36.73
C SER A 20 1.24 23.41 36.49
N ALA A 21 0.20 23.33 37.32
CA ALA A 21 -0.95 22.44 37.07
C ALA A 21 -1.72 22.81 35.79
N LEU A 22 -1.87 24.11 35.51
CA LEU A 22 -2.48 24.62 34.27
C LEU A 22 -1.60 24.38 33.03
N SER A 23 -0.28 24.31 33.20
CA SER A 23 0.63 23.94 32.10
C SER A 23 0.58 22.45 31.75
N LEU A 24 0.32 21.59 32.74
CA LEU A 24 0.22 20.14 32.58
C LEU A 24 -1.14 19.71 32.00
N SER A 25 -2.23 20.43 32.29
CA SER A 25 -3.57 20.14 31.74
C SER A 25 -3.71 20.50 30.25
N ASN A 26 -2.76 21.25 29.69
CA ASN A 26 -2.69 21.58 28.26
C ASN A 26 -1.70 20.72 27.47
N ILE A 27 -1.01 19.78 28.12
CA ILE A 27 -0.28 18.74 27.40
C ILE A 27 -1.34 17.78 26.88
N LYS A 28 -1.82 18.01 25.64
CA LYS A 28 -2.45 16.93 24.89
C LYS A 28 -1.49 15.76 24.97
N ALA A 29 -1.93 14.65 25.59
CA ALA A 29 -1.20 13.40 25.50
C ALA A 29 -0.86 13.22 24.02
N ALA A 30 0.44 13.17 23.70
CA ALA A 30 0.85 12.85 22.35
C ALA A 30 0.29 11.46 22.08
N ASN A 31 -0.85 11.38 21.37
CA ASN A 31 -1.32 10.11 20.88
C ASN A 31 -0.18 9.55 20.05
N ALA A 32 0.33 8.38 20.45
CA ALA A 32 1.30 7.68 19.62
C ALA A 32 0.66 7.50 18.26
N LEU A 33 1.33 7.94 17.19
CA LEU A 33 0.84 7.72 15.83
C LEU A 33 0.62 6.22 15.64
N LEU A 34 -0.59 5.83 15.29
CA LEU A 34 -0.93 4.43 15.09
C LEU A 34 -0.86 4.15 13.59
N ASN A 35 0.15 3.41 13.15
CA ASN A 35 0.24 2.98 11.76
C ASN A 35 -0.10 1.49 11.61
N GLY A 36 -0.79 1.15 10.53
CA GLY A 36 -1.12 -0.22 10.14
C GLY A 36 -0.43 -0.60 8.84
N SER A 37 0.13 -1.80 8.76
CA SER A 37 0.70 -2.35 7.53
C SER A 37 0.34 -3.83 7.40
N VAL A 38 -0.09 -4.20 6.20
CA VAL A 38 -0.41 -5.59 5.86
C VAL A 38 0.27 -6.02 4.56
N ILE A 39 0.76 -7.25 4.57
CA ILE A 39 1.51 -7.85 3.47
C ILE A 39 0.84 -9.17 3.07
N TYR A 40 0.56 -9.32 1.79
CA TYR A 40 -0.05 -10.49 1.18
C TYR A 40 0.85 -11.07 0.08
N GLY A 41 0.74 -12.37 -0.15
CA GLY A 41 1.52 -13.08 -1.17
C GLY A 41 0.96 -14.47 -1.46
N ILE A 42 0.89 -14.88 -2.72
CA ILE A 42 0.28 -16.17 -3.13
C ILE A 42 1.26 -17.15 -3.80
N PRO A 43 2.17 -17.78 -3.03
CA PRO A 43 3.17 -18.70 -3.58
C PRO A 43 2.57 -19.98 -4.20
N ALA A 44 1.36 -20.40 -3.80
CA ALA A 44 0.78 -21.69 -4.17
C ALA A 44 0.50 -21.88 -5.68
N GLN A 45 0.42 -20.79 -6.44
CA GLN A 45 0.13 -20.80 -7.88
C GLN A 45 1.38 -20.56 -8.75
N MET A 46 2.56 -20.58 -8.13
CA MET A 46 3.83 -20.24 -8.76
C MET A 46 4.74 -21.47 -8.83
N ASP A 47 5.73 -21.45 -9.72
CA ASP A 47 6.81 -22.44 -9.62
C ASP A 47 7.59 -22.28 -8.31
N ALA A 48 8.35 -23.31 -7.92
CA ALA A 48 9.04 -23.32 -6.63
C ALA A 48 10.01 -22.13 -6.43
N THR A 49 10.62 -21.63 -7.51
CA THR A 49 11.58 -20.52 -7.43
C THR A 49 10.85 -19.20 -7.19
N GLU A 50 9.79 -18.95 -7.96
CA GLU A 50 8.96 -17.75 -7.81
C GLU A 50 8.17 -17.76 -6.48
N ALA A 51 7.72 -18.94 -6.04
CA ALA A 51 7.08 -19.14 -4.76
C ALA A 51 8.02 -18.77 -3.60
N GLN A 52 9.25 -19.29 -3.62
CA GLN A 52 10.26 -18.95 -2.60
C GLN A 52 10.61 -17.47 -2.62
N ALA A 53 10.83 -16.88 -3.81
CA ALA A 53 11.11 -15.46 -3.94
C ALA A 53 9.96 -14.59 -3.41
N THR A 54 8.70 -15.02 -3.60
CA THR A 54 7.52 -14.35 -3.04
C THR A 54 7.50 -14.42 -1.51
N ILE A 55 7.73 -15.59 -0.92
CA ILE A 55 7.80 -15.77 0.53
C ILE A 55 8.90 -14.90 1.14
N ASP A 56 10.11 -14.97 0.59
CA ASP A 56 11.26 -14.19 1.06
C ASP A 56 11.04 -12.69 0.89
N GLY A 57 10.44 -12.27 -0.23
CA GLY A 57 10.07 -10.90 -0.51
C GLY A 57 9.10 -10.35 0.54
N CYS A 58 7.99 -11.04 0.78
CA CYS A 58 6.99 -10.65 1.79
C CYS A 58 7.59 -10.60 3.21
N ALA A 59 8.40 -11.59 3.59
CA ALA A 59 9.09 -11.60 4.87
C ALA A 59 10.07 -10.42 5.02
N THR A 60 10.81 -10.09 3.96
CA THR A 60 11.77 -8.98 3.96
C THR A 60 11.07 -7.62 4.03
N ILE A 61 9.96 -7.43 3.29
CA ILE A 61 9.15 -6.20 3.38
C ILE A 61 8.63 -6.02 4.81
N ARG A 62 8.08 -7.07 5.42
CA ARG A 62 7.66 -7.05 6.83
C ARG A 62 8.80 -6.63 7.74
N TYR A 63 9.97 -7.22 7.54
CA TYR A 63 11.14 -6.93 8.36
C TYR A 63 11.50 -5.43 8.31
N TYR A 64 11.49 -4.79 7.14
CA TYR A 64 11.77 -3.36 7.04
C TYR A 64 10.75 -2.47 7.76
N PHE A 65 9.45 -2.79 7.69
CA PHE A 65 8.44 -2.12 8.52
C PHE A 65 8.71 -2.32 10.01
N SER A 66 9.13 -3.52 10.42
CA SER A 66 9.38 -3.81 11.85
C SER A 66 10.56 -3.02 12.41
N LEU A 67 11.56 -2.71 11.59
CA LEU A 67 12.74 -1.93 12.00
C LEU A 67 12.40 -0.48 12.38
N THR A 68 11.29 0.07 11.90
CA THR A 68 10.92 1.46 12.24
C THR A 68 10.33 1.56 13.65
N GLY A 69 9.71 0.49 14.16
CA GLY A 69 8.97 0.51 15.42
C GLY A 69 7.72 1.42 15.40
N ARG A 70 7.28 1.87 14.21
CA ARG A 70 6.17 2.84 14.05
C ARG A 70 4.83 2.20 13.69
N TYR A 71 4.80 0.89 13.41
CA TYR A 71 3.59 0.18 13.00
C TYR A 71 3.02 -0.62 14.16
N ALA A 72 1.93 -0.13 14.74
CA ALA A 72 1.23 -0.78 15.86
C ALA A 72 0.51 -2.06 15.40
N TYR A 73 0.08 -2.09 14.14
CA TYR A 73 -0.37 -3.29 13.48
C TYR A 73 0.52 -3.57 12.28
N LEU A 74 1.20 -4.70 12.30
CA LEU A 74 2.09 -5.13 11.24
C LEU A 74 1.87 -6.63 11.09
N GLU A 75 1.23 -7.05 9.99
CA GLU A 75 0.91 -8.45 9.71
C GLU A 75 1.40 -8.90 8.35
N ASN A 76 1.83 -10.17 8.27
CA ASN A 76 2.23 -10.81 7.02
C ASN A 76 1.41 -12.08 6.82
N TYR A 77 0.46 -12.00 5.90
CA TYR A 77 -0.45 -13.07 5.53
C TYR A 77 0.03 -13.83 4.28
N CYS A 78 1.26 -13.62 3.79
CA CYS A 78 1.80 -14.37 2.64
C CYS A 78 1.70 -15.89 2.84
N GLY A 79 1.33 -16.62 1.79
CA GLY A 79 1.08 -18.07 1.83
C GLY A 79 -0.38 -18.38 2.09
N ALA A 80 -0.62 -19.47 2.82
CA ALA A 80 -1.96 -20.01 3.10
C ALA A 80 -2.93 -19.02 3.76
N ASN A 81 -2.44 -17.93 4.35
CA ASN A 81 -3.28 -16.91 4.96
C ASN A 81 -3.67 -15.75 4.03
N THR A 82 -3.16 -15.73 2.79
CA THR A 82 -3.65 -14.79 1.77
C THR A 82 -4.94 -15.36 1.22
N GLN A 83 -6.00 -15.23 2.00
CA GLN A 83 -7.36 -15.69 1.69
C GLN A 83 -8.28 -14.48 1.57
N ASN A 84 -9.25 -14.53 0.69
CA ASN A 84 -10.11 -13.37 0.44
C ASN A 84 -10.79 -12.82 1.71
N TYR A 85 -11.28 -13.69 2.59
CA TYR A 85 -11.92 -13.31 3.85
C TYR A 85 -10.94 -12.64 4.82
N TYR A 86 -9.66 -13.03 4.84
CA TYR A 86 -8.64 -12.34 5.61
C TYR A 86 -8.37 -10.95 5.01
N VAL A 87 -8.16 -10.84 3.69
CA VAL A 87 -7.94 -9.53 3.05
C VAL A 87 -9.08 -8.57 3.35
N TYR A 88 -10.31 -9.03 3.21
CA TYR A 88 -11.52 -8.31 3.53
C TYR A 88 -11.61 -7.89 5.00
N SER A 89 -11.38 -8.82 5.92
CA SER A 89 -11.43 -8.52 7.36
C SER A 89 -10.39 -7.48 7.77
N VAL A 90 -9.18 -7.56 7.20
CA VAL A 90 -8.08 -6.66 7.53
C VAL A 90 -8.25 -5.29 6.89
N ALA A 91 -8.73 -5.22 5.65
CA ALA A 91 -9.12 -3.94 5.04
C ALA A 91 -10.15 -3.21 5.91
N ASN A 92 -11.17 -3.90 6.41
CA ASN A 92 -12.15 -3.30 7.33
C ASN A 92 -11.53 -2.94 8.69
N TYR A 93 -10.62 -3.77 9.21
CA TYR A 93 -9.95 -3.55 10.49
C TYR A 93 -9.10 -2.28 10.48
N LEU A 94 -8.30 -2.08 9.42
CA LEU A 94 -7.46 -0.89 9.24
C LEU A 94 -8.27 0.40 9.10
N GLU A 95 -9.56 0.29 8.75
CA GLU A 95 -10.49 1.41 8.63
C GLU A 95 -11.24 1.71 9.93
N THR A 96 -11.43 0.69 10.78
CA THR A 96 -12.21 0.78 12.02
C THR A 96 -11.37 1.31 13.18
N TYR A 97 -10.13 0.86 13.28
CA TYR A 97 -9.21 1.31 14.33
C TYR A 97 -8.61 2.68 13.99
N PRO A 98 -8.27 3.52 14.98
CA PRO A 98 -7.77 4.88 14.79
C PRO A 98 -6.32 4.91 14.27
N TYR A 99 -6.03 4.16 13.21
CA TYR A 99 -4.76 4.28 12.50
C TYR A 99 -4.71 5.63 11.76
N ASP A 100 -3.59 6.32 11.91
CA ASP A 100 -3.25 7.57 11.21
C ASP A 100 -2.71 7.31 9.80
N PHE A 101 -2.26 6.08 9.56
CA PHE A 101 -1.75 5.64 8.28
C PHE A 101 -2.00 4.14 8.05
N ALA A 102 -2.50 3.74 6.90
CA ALA A 102 -2.57 2.32 6.53
C ALA A 102 -1.87 2.01 5.21
N THR A 103 -1.11 0.91 5.22
CA THR A 103 -0.37 0.39 4.07
C THR A 103 -0.80 -1.02 3.71
N ALA A 104 -0.93 -1.31 2.41
CA ALA A 104 -1.09 -2.67 1.91
C ALA A 104 -0.07 -3.00 0.82
N PHE A 105 0.54 -4.18 0.92
CA PHE A 105 1.35 -4.79 -0.13
C PHE A 105 0.72 -6.12 -0.56
N TYR A 106 0.72 -6.39 -1.87
CA TYR A 106 0.31 -7.69 -2.41
C TYR A 106 1.26 -8.14 -3.51
N LYS A 107 1.70 -9.40 -3.46
CA LYS A 107 2.39 -10.09 -4.57
C LYS A 107 1.58 -11.27 -5.06
N GLY A 108 1.25 -11.31 -6.35
CA GLY A 108 0.48 -12.43 -6.86
C GLY A 108 0.06 -12.33 -8.31
N HIS A 109 -1.10 -12.92 -8.57
CA HIS A 109 -1.78 -12.90 -9.85
C HIS A 109 -3.07 -12.11 -9.73
N SER A 110 -3.59 -11.76 -10.88
CA SER A 110 -4.81 -10.97 -11.01
C SER A 110 -5.37 -11.23 -12.39
N THR A 111 -6.65 -10.93 -12.53
CA THR A 111 -7.30 -10.88 -13.82
C THR A 111 -8.29 -9.74 -13.86
N CYS A 112 -8.68 -9.35 -15.07
CA CYS A 112 -9.76 -8.42 -15.29
C CYS A 112 -10.97 -9.22 -15.77
N LEU A 113 -12.07 -9.12 -15.04
CA LEU A 113 -13.33 -9.74 -15.41
C LEU A 113 -14.20 -8.73 -16.18
N PRO A 114 -14.73 -9.11 -17.34
CA PRO A 114 -15.55 -8.24 -18.17
C PRO A 114 -16.92 -7.95 -17.51
N PRO A 115 -17.69 -6.98 -18.04
CA PRO A 115 -19.01 -6.66 -17.50
C PRO A 115 -19.95 -7.87 -17.65
N GLY A 116 -20.85 -8.05 -16.69
CA GLY A 116 -21.81 -9.16 -16.71
C GLY A 116 -21.21 -10.54 -16.44
N HIS A 117 -19.98 -10.63 -15.92
CA HIS A 117 -19.45 -11.90 -15.41
C HIS A 117 -20.40 -12.51 -14.36
N ARG A 118 -20.46 -13.84 -14.27
CA ARG A 118 -21.55 -14.61 -13.62
C ARG A 118 -21.89 -14.19 -12.17
N LEU A 119 -20.94 -13.60 -11.45
CA LEU A 119 -21.10 -13.14 -10.06
C LEU A 119 -21.21 -11.62 -9.89
N ASN A 120 -21.25 -10.87 -11.00
CA ASN A 120 -21.32 -9.42 -10.97
C ASN A 120 -22.04 -8.88 -12.22
N PRO A 121 -23.38 -8.69 -12.17
CA PRO A 121 -24.14 -7.99 -13.21
C PRO A 121 -23.87 -6.48 -13.17
N CYS A 122 -22.59 -6.10 -13.16
CA CYS A 122 -22.12 -4.73 -13.22
C CYS A 122 -21.75 -4.37 -14.66
N ALA A 123 -21.99 -3.11 -15.04
CA ALA A 123 -21.60 -2.54 -16.33
C ALA A 123 -20.10 -2.19 -16.41
N HIS A 124 -19.33 -2.41 -15.35
CA HIS A 124 -17.92 -2.07 -15.25
C HIS A 124 -17.04 -3.32 -15.24
N ASN A 125 -15.83 -3.18 -15.77
CA ASN A 125 -14.78 -4.17 -15.62
C ASN A 125 -14.30 -4.19 -14.17
N HIS A 126 -14.15 -5.38 -13.60
CA HIS A 126 -13.62 -5.56 -12.26
C HIS A 126 -12.24 -6.18 -12.33
N THR A 127 -11.30 -5.60 -11.58
CA THR A 127 -10.02 -6.26 -11.33
C THR A 127 -10.19 -7.15 -10.11
N VAL A 128 -9.64 -8.35 -10.18
CA VAL A 128 -9.61 -9.29 -9.05
C VAL A 128 -8.18 -9.73 -8.82
N LEU A 129 -7.82 -9.95 -7.55
CA LEU A 129 -6.59 -10.64 -7.21
C LEU A 129 -6.91 -12.09 -6.88
N TYR A 130 -5.95 -12.98 -7.12
CA TYR A 130 -6.05 -14.36 -6.69
C TYR A 130 -5.72 -14.44 -5.20
N ASP A 131 -6.42 -15.26 -4.46
CA ASP A 131 -5.97 -15.67 -3.13
C ASP A 131 -5.07 -16.91 -3.25
N ASN A 132 -4.68 -17.50 -2.11
CA ASN A 132 -3.76 -18.62 -2.10
C ASN A 132 -4.40 -19.93 -2.59
N ASP A 133 -5.72 -20.06 -2.56
CA ASP A 133 -6.42 -21.30 -2.90
C ASP A 133 -6.69 -21.41 -4.39
N GLY A 134 -6.78 -20.29 -5.12
CA GLY A 134 -6.97 -20.43 -6.56
C GLY A 134 -7.52 -19.24 -7.32
N GLY A 135 -7.91 -19.56 -8.55
CA GLY A 135 -8.69 -18.71 -9.45
C GLY A 135 -10.15 -19.12 -9.55
N ALA A 136 -10.65 -19.96 -8.63
CA ALA A 136 -12.09 -20.19 -8.58
C ALA A 136 -12.77 -18.90 -8.13
N ASP A 137 -13.95 -18.63 -8.67
CA ASP A 137 -14.65 -17.36 -8.45
C ASP A 137 -14.90 -17.04 -6.95
N SER A 138 -15.04 -18.07 -6.10
CA SER A 138 -15.21 -17.96 -4.64
C SER A 138 -13.95 -17.53 -3.89
N ASP A 139 -12.78 -17.68 -4.52
CA ASP A 139 -11.45 -17.53 -3.93
C ASP A 139 -10.79 -16.23 -4.43
N LEU A 140 -11.51 -15.47 -5.26
CA LEU A 140 -11.03 -14.18 -5.75
C LEU A 140 -11.18 -13.08 -4.68
N ILE A 141 -10.19 -12.19 -4.65
CA ILE A 141 -10.21 -10.93 -3.92
C ILE A 141 -10.73 -9.86 -4.88
N TRP A 142 -12.00 -9.49 -4.72
CA TRP A 142 -12.69 -8.55 -5.57
C TRP A 142 -12.42 -7.11 -5.13
N ASP A 143 -12.10 -6.25 -6.09
CA ASP A 143 -12.00 -4.81 -5.89
C ASP A 143 -13.28 -4.24 -5.25
N LYS A 144 -14.49 -4.63 -5.68
CA LYS A 144 -15.74 -4.12 -5.11
C LYS A 144 -15.88 -4.49 -3.63
N GLU A 145 -15.42 -5.68 -3.26
CA GLU A 145 -15.51 -6.16 -1.88
C GLU A 145 -14.51 -5.39 -1.00
N ILE A 146 -13.28 -5.17 -1.48
CA ILE A 146 -12.34 -4.24 -0.82
C ILE A 146 -13.02 -2.88 -0.62
N GLY A 147 -13.64 -2.33 -1.67
CA GLY A 147 -14.35 -1.06 -1.60
C GLY A 147 -15.48 -1.03 -0.57
N LEU A 148 -16.21 -2.12 -0.34
CA LEU A 148 -17.24 -2.16 0.70
C LEU A 148 -16.67 -2.03 2.13
N ARG A 149 -15.35 -2.22 2.30
CA ARG A 149 -14.66 -2.27 3.59
C ARG A 149 -13.78 -1.05 3.84
N THR A 150 -13.38 -0.32 2.80
CA THR A 150 -12.51 0.88 2.87
C THR A 150 -13.27 2.19 3.08
N VAL A 151 -14.38 2.17 3.83
CA VAL A 151 -15.36 3.28 3.86
C VAL A 151 -14.90 4.57 4.54
N ASN A 152 -13.85 4.54 5.37
CA ASN A 152 -13.30 5.73 6.05
C ASN A 152 -12.07 6.30 5.32
N HIS A 153 -11.69 5.73 4.17
CA HIS A 153 -10.64 6.20 3.27
C HIS A 153 -9.26 6.26 3.94
N ARG A 154 -8.95 5.26 4.78
CA ARG A 154 -7.73 5.22 5.60
C ARG A 154 -6.57 4.44 5.01
N HIS A 155 -6.74 3.87 3.82
CA HIS A 155 -5.61 3.30 3.10
C HIS A 155 -4.88 4.42 2.36
N ASP A 156 -3.66 4.69 2.79
CA ASP A 156 -2.84 5.81 2.29
C ASP A 156 -1.84 5.33 1.25
N PHE A 157 -1.24 4.16 1.45
CA PHE A 157 -0.28 3.60 0.51
C PHE A 157 -0.62 2.16 0.14
N VAL A 158 -0.77 1.89 -1.16
CA VAL A 158 -1.03 0.54 -1.65
C VAL A 158 -0.09 0.21 -2.80
N PHE A 159 0.62 -0.90 -2.69
CA PHE A 159 1.48 -1.42 -3.76
C PHE A 159 1.06 -2.85 -4.12
N LEU A 160 0.41 -3.00 -5.28
CA LEU A 160 0.01 -4.29 -5.82
C LEU A 160 0.99 -4.75 -6.91
N TRP A 161 1.91 -5.63 -6.54
CA TRP A 161 2.77 -6.34 -7.48
C TRP A 161 2.00 -7.51 -8.12
N SER A 162 1.09 -7.15 -9.01
CA SER A 162 0.25 -8.09 -9.74
C SER A 162 -0.18 -7.46 -11.07
N CYS A 163 -0.58 -8.27 -12.04
CA CYS A 163 -0.86 -7.83 -13.39
C CYS A 163 -2.08 -6.88 -13.47
N GLY A 164 -2.07 -5.88 -14.35
CA GLY A 164 -3.25 -5.08 -14.71
C GLY A 164 -3.86 -4.25 -13.56
N THR A 165 -3.26 -4.24 -12.38
CA THR A 165 -3.81 -3.55 -11.20
C THR A 165 -3.77 -2.03 -11.31
N ALA A 166 -2.95 -1.51 -12.22
CA ALA A 166 -2.83 -0.09 -12.54
C ALA A 166 -2.95 0.15 -14.06
N ASN A 167 -3.87 -0.55 -14.74
CA ASN A 167 -4.18 -0.20 -16.11
C ASN A 167 -4.90 1.15 -16.17
N GLU A 168 -4.42 2.10 -16.97
CA GLU A 168 -5.04 3.43 -17.12
C GLU A 168 -6.50 3.35 -17.59
N ALA A 169 -6.87 2.33 -18.37
CA ALA A 169 -8.26 2.06 -18.75
C ALA A 169 -9.12 1.52 -17.58
N GLN A 170 -8.51 1.24 -16.43
CA GLN A 170 -9.08 0.56 -15.26
C GLN A 170 -8.74 1.26 -13.93
N ILE A 171 -8.46 2.57 -13.96
CA ILE A 171 -8.29 3.41 -12.74
C ILE A 171 -9.39 3.12 -11.73
N GLY A 172 -10.59 2.91 -12.26
CA GLY A 172 -11.73 2.50 -11.50
C GLY A 172 -12.74 3.62 -11.31
N GLY A 173 -13.61 3.42 -10.35
CA GLY A 173 -14.58 4.42 -9.96
C GLY A 173 -15.30 4.04 -8.68
N VAL A 174 -15.98 5.03 -8.12
CA VAL A 174 -16.82 4.89 -6.94
C VAL A 174 -18.21 5.36 -7.34
N ASN A 175 -19.19 4.47 -7.23
CA ASN A 175 -20.59 4.81 -7.39
C ASN A 175 -21.28 4.68 -6.03
N VAL A 176 -21.85 5.79 -5.56
CA VAL A 176 -22.61 5.85 -4.31
C VAL A 176 -24.08 5.95 -4.69
N THR A 177 -24.76 4.81 -4.80
CA THR A 177 -26.22 4.77 -4.97
C THR A 177 -26.88 4.18 -3.75
N GLN A 178 -27.86 4.89 -3.18
CA GLN A 178 -28.87 4.38 -2.24
C GLN A 178 -28.34 3.37 -1.21
N ASN A 179 -27.35 3.80 -0.41
CA ASN A 179 -26.74 3.05 0.71
C ASN A 179 -25.73 1.94 0.36
N VAL A 180 -25.38 1.75 -0.91
CA VAL A 180 -24.30 0.84 -1.31
C VAL A 180 -23.22 1.62 -2.04
N THR A 181 -21.98 1.52 -1.54
CA THR A 181 -20.82 2.04 -2.25
C THR A 181 -20.28 0.94 -3.15
N HIS A 182 -20.60 0.99 -4.43
CA HIS A 182 -20.01 0.12 -5.43
C HIS A 182 -18.69 0.74 -5.92
N THR A 183 -17.63 -0.06 -6.02
CA THR A 183 -16.37 0.36 -6.63
C THR A 183 -15.87 -0.66 -7.62
N TRP A 184 -15.10 -0.19 -8.58
CA TRP A 184 -14.33 -1.00 -9.52
C TRP A 184 -12.95 -0.39 -9.66
N GLY A 185 -11.96 -1.18 -10.08
CA GLY A 185 -10.55 -0.79 -10.15
C GLY A 185 -9.86 -0.83 -8.79
N MET A 186 -8.67 -1.44 -8.73
CA MET A 186 -7.96 -1.66 -7.46
C MET A 186 -7.61 -0.36 -6.73
N ALA A 187 -7.14 0.66 -7.45
CA ALA A 187 -6.78 1.94 -6.84
C ALA A 187 -7.99 2.63 -6.20
N ALA A 188 -9.10 2.75 -6.93
CA ALA A 188 -10.32 3.36 -6.43
C ALA A 188 -10.95 2.56 -5.28
N SER A 189 -10.86 1.23 -5.30
CA SER A 189 -11.37 0.38 -4.24
C SER A 189 -10.54 0.45 -2.96
N TRP A 190 -9.21 0.42 -3.05
CA TRP A 190 -8.35 0.50 -1.87
C TRP A 190 -8.34 1.90 -1.26
N LEU A 191 -8.08 2.93 -2.07
CA LEU A 191 -7.86 4.29 -1.58
C LEU A 191 -9.16 5.10 -1.44
N LYS A 192 -10.29 4.60 -1.95
CA LYS A 192 -11.56 5.34 -2.09
C LYS A 192 -11.43 6.68 -2.79
N ARG A 193 -10.60 6.74 -3.82
CA ARG A 193 -10.34 7.95 -4.60
C ARG A 193 -10.33 7.67 -6.08
N THR A 194 -10.90 8.59 -6.84
CA THR A 194 -10.96 8.52 -8.31
C THR A 194 -10.18 9.64 -8.99
N ASN A 195 -9.72 10.63 -8.22
CA ASN A 195 -9.05 11.84 -8.69
C ASN A 195 -7.55 11.84 -8.42
N LEU A 196 -6.91 10.66 -8.43
CA LEU A 196 -5.46 10.52 -8.28
C LEU A 196 -4.74 10.97 -9.55
N ASN A 197 -3.61 11.66 -9.41
CA ASN A 197 -2.77 11.96 -10.57
C ASN A 197 -2.16 10.68 -11.15
N LEU A 198 -2.39 10.41 -12.43
CA LEU A 198 -1.92 9.18 -13.11
C LEU A 198 -0.41 9.14 -13.34
N THR A 199 0.26 10.26 -13.11
CA THR A 199 1.71 10.43 -13.21
C THR A 199 2.30 10.87 -11.87
N GLY A 200 1.78 10.32 -10.76
CA GLY A 200 2.14 10.68 -9.39
C GLY A 200 3.64 10.62 -9.08
N TYR A 201 4.42 9.87 -9.84
CA TYR A 201 5.89 9.94 -9.78
C TYR A 201 6.47 11.26 -10.32
N VAL A 202 5.98 11.75 -11.46
CA VAL A 202 6.47 13.00 -12.08
C VAL A 202 5.80 14.23 -11.47
N THR A 203 4.49 14.14 -11.25
CA THR A 203 3.66 15.23 -10.73
C THR A 203 2.83 14.72 -9.55
N PRO A 204 3.43 14.59 -8.35
CA PRO A 204 2.69 14.23 -7.15
C PRO A 204 1.53 15.21 -6.89
N ASP A 205 0.36 14.69 -6.50
CA ASP A 205 -0.83 15.54 -6.27
C ASP A 205 -0.99 16.07 -4.85
N GLY A 206 -0.07 15.72 -3.93
CA GLY A 206 -0.11 16.16 -2.53
C GLY A 206 -1.30 15.60 -1.74
N SER A 207 -2.03 14.62 -2.29
CA SER A 207 -3.20 14.02 -1.63
C SER A 207 -2.84 13.20 -0.40
N ARG A 208 -1.55 12.85 -0.22
CA ARG A 208 -1.05 11.87 0.75
C ARG A 208 -1.59 10.46 0.53
N HIS A 209 -2.11 10.15 -0.66
CA HIS A 209 -2.45 8.79 -1.07
C HIS A 209 -1.65 8.40 -2.30
N CYS A 210 -1.05 7.22 -2.29
CA CYS A 210 -0.28 6.72 -3.41
C CYS A 210 -0.63 5.26 -3.70
N PHE A 211 -0.86 4.96 -4.97
CA PHE A 211 -1.07 3.61 -5.48
C PHE A 211 0.03 3.27 -6.46
N ILE A 212 0.65 2.09 -6.29
CA ILE A 212 1.60 1.53 -7.24
C ILE A 212 1.05 0.19 -7.74
N GLY A 213 1.07 0.00 -9.05
CA GLY A 213 0.67 -1.27 -9.66
C GLY A 213 1.20 -1.40 -11.10
N TRP A 214 0.70 -2.37 -11.84
CA TRP A 214 1.15 -2.68 -13.20
C TRP A 214 0.06 -2.43 -14.24
N GLN A 215 0.43 -1.86 -15.39
CA GLN A 215 -0.53 -1.61 -16.48
C GLN A 215 -1.04 -2.91 -17.13
N TYR A 216 -0.16 -3.89 -17.32
CA TYR A 216 -0.50 -5.22 -17.84
C TYR A 216 0.31 -6.28 -17.08
N PHE A 217 1.40 -6.82 -17.60
CA PHE A 217 2.11 -7.90 -16.92
C PHE A 217 3.13 -7.36 -15.91
N SER A 218 3.10 -7.95 -14.71
CA SER A 218 4.14 -7.71 -13.69
C SER A 218 5.34 -8.62 -13.93
N LYS A 219 6.54 -8.16 -13.52
CA LYS A 219 7.74 -9.01 -13.54
C LYS A 219 7.68 -10.07 -12.43
N PRO A 220 7.96 -11.35 -12.68
CA PRO A 220 8.18 -12.33 -11.62
C PRO A 220 9.29 -11.87 -10.68
N PHE A 221 9.14 -12.14 -9.38
CA PHE A 221 10.12 -11.81 -8.36
C PHE A 221 11.46 -12.52 -8.56
N SER A 222 11.43 -13.76 -9.01
CA SER A 222 12.58 -14.59 -9.35
C SER A 222 13.30 -14.16 -10.64
N GLN A 223 12.65 -13.35 -11.49
CA GLN A 223 13.24 -12.93 -12.75
C GLN A 223 14.43 -11.98 -12.49
N SER A 224 15.53 -12.20 -13.22
CA SER A 224 16.68 -11.29 -13.20
C SER A 224 16.33 -9.91 -13.78
N THR A 225 16.88 -8.86 -13.18
CA THR A 225 16.78 -7.48 -13.67
C THR A 225 17.70 -7.21 -14.86
N GLY A 226 18.64 -8.13 -15.14
CA GLY A 226 19.73 -7.91 -16.11
C GLY A 226 20.88 -7.06 -15.56
N TYR A 227 20.81 -6.60 -14.31
CA TYR A 227 21.84 -5.80 -13.66
C TYR A 227 22.44 -6.54 -12.46
N MET A 228 23.76 -6.78 -12.48
CA MET A 228 24.54 -7.38 -11.39
C MET A 228 23.94 -8.66 -10.78
N SER A 229 23.25 -9.46 -11.60
CA SER A 229 22.53 -10.68 -11.19
C SER A 229 21.44 -10.48 -10.14
N TYR A 230 20.96 -9.24 -9.94
CA TYR A 230 19.83 -8.99 -9.07
C TYR A 230 18.52 -9.47 -9.69
N THR A 231 17.51 -9.66 -8.83
CA THR A 231 16.16 -10.06 -9.20
C THR A 231 15.15 -8.94 -8.88
N TYR A 232 13.95 -9.02 -9.46
CA TYR A 232 12.91 -8.04 -9.16
C TYR A 232 12.39 -8.13 -7.73
N GLN A 233 12.52 -9.27 -7.06
CA GLN A 233 12.30 -9.39 -5.61
C GLN A 233 13.19 -8.39 -4.85
N ILE A 234 14.49 -8.34 -5.17
CA ILE A 234 15.45 -7.45 -4.49
C ILE A 234 15.08 -5.99 -4.75
N PHE A 235 14.70 -5.64 -5.97
CA PHE A 235 14.20 -4.29 -6.26
C PHE A 235 13.00 -3.93 -5.38
N ALA A 236 11.98 -4.81 -5.31
CA ALA A 236 10.75 -4.55 -4.56
C ALA A 236 11.00 -4.43 -3.05
N THR A 237 11.83 -5.30 -2.48
CA THR A 237 12.17 -5.24 -1.05
C THR A 237 13.01 -4.02 -0.71
N MET A 238 13.95 -3.64 -1.59
CA MET A 238 14.81 -2.48 -1.36
C MET A 238 14.09 -1.16 -1.54
N PHE A 239 13.05 -1.10 -2.38
CA PHE A 239 12.10 0.02 -2.37
C PHE A 239 11.55 0.23 -0.95
N TYR A 240 11.05 -0.83 -0.29
CA TYR A 240 10.54 -0.72 1.08
C TYR A 240 11.62 -0.37 2.11
N TYR A 241 12.85 -0.88 1.96
CA TYR A 241 13.98 -0.46 2.81
C TYR A 241 14.17 1.06 2.76
N TYR A 242 14.21 1.65 1.56
CA TYR A 242 14.37 3.10 1.42
C TYR A 242 13.13 3.87 1.87
N ALA A 243 11.92 3.42 1.50
CA ALA A 243 10.67 4.11 1.83
C ALA A 243 10.35 4.11 3.34
N THR A 244 10.75 3.07 4.08
CA THR A 244 10.49 2.94 5.51
C THR A 244 11.71 3.35 6.34
N TYR A 245 12.71 2.47 6.45
CA TYR A 245 13.90 2.68 7.25
C TYR A 245 14.75 3.87 6.77
N GLY A 246 14.84 4.07 5.45
CA GLY A 246 15.55 5.20 4.87
C GLY A 246 14.81 6.54 4.97
N GLY A 247 13.50 6.53 5.27
CA GLY A 247 12.68 7.74 5.38
C GLY A 247 12.56 8.53 4.07
N TYR A 248 12.81 7.90 2.93
CA TYR A 248 12.69 8.54 1.62
C TYR A 248 11.22 8.69 1.21
N THR A 249 10.94 9.69 0.38
CA THR A 249 9.65 9.75 -0.33
C THR A 249 9.49 8.53 -1.25
N ILE A 250 8.26 8.21 -1.65
CA ILE A 250 8.00 7.11 -2.59
C ILE A 250 8.86 7.24 -3.85
N ASN A 251 8.94 8.45 -4.43
CA ASN A 251 9.75 8.73 -5.61
C ASN A 251 11.23 8.49 -5.39
N GLU A 252 11.80 9.01 -4.30
CA GLU A 252 13.21 8.84 -3.98
C GLU A 252 13.54 7.38 -3.66
N ALA A 253 12.65 6.66 -2.99
CA ALA A 253 12.80 5.24 -2.70
C ALA A 253 12.82 4.40 -3.98
N LEU A 254 11.91 4.68 -4.92
CA LEU A 254 11.90 4.06 -6.25
C LEU A 254 13.19 4.37 -7.02
N ASP A 255 13.65 5.62 -7.00
CA ASP A 255 14.88 6.03 -7.66
C ASP A 255 16.11 5.34 -7.07
N ARG A 256 16.20 5.26 -5.75
CA ARG A 256 17.32 4.64 -5.06
C ARG A 256 17.35 3.12 -5.31
N ALA A 257 16.19 2.45 -5.22
CA ALA A 257 16.07 1.04 -5.56
C ALA A 257 16.43 0.78 -7.03
N SER A 258 15.95 1.62 -7.94
CA SER A 258 16.23 1.45 -9.37
C SER A 258 17.72 1.63 -9.69
N ARG A 259 18.37 2.67 -9.15
CA ARG A 259 19.81 2.90 -9.40
C ARG A 259 20.65 1.74 -8.93
N ASN A 260 20.32 1.20 -7.76
CA ASN A 260 21.13 0.17 -7.11
C ASN A 260 20.84 -1.24 -7.64
N TYR A 261 19.63 -1.53 -8.13
CA TYR A 261 19.21 -2.89 -8.48
C TYR A 261 18.75 -3.07 -9.94
N LEU A 262 18.56 -1.97 -10.68
CA LEU A 262 18.27 -1.94 -12.11
C LEU A 262 19.33 -1.15 -12.90
N GLY A 263 20.33 -0.55 -12.23
CA GLY A 263 21.42 0.18 -12.87
C GLY A 263 21.05 1.56 -13.45
N SER A 264 19.86 2.08 -13.15
CA SER A 264 19.38 3.36 -13.69
C SER A 264 18.38 4.06 -12.76
N PRO A 265 18.24 5.40 -12.79
CA PRO A 265 17.14 6.09 -12.12
C PRO A 265 15.77 5.51 -12.51
N PHE A 266 14.78 5.57 -11.62
CA PHE A 266 13.47 4.92 -11.84
C PHE A 266 12.83 5.41 -13.13
N VAL A 267 12.83 6.72 -13.37
CA VAL A 267 12.31 7.31 -14.61
C VAL A 267 12.97 6.77 -15.88
N ASN A 268 14.21 6.27 -15.81
CA ASN A 268 14.94 5.70 -16.94
C ASN A 268 14.94 4.16 -16.94
N SER A 269 14.35 3.53 -15.93
CA SER A 269 14.35 2.09 -15.77
C SER A 269 13.34 1.41 -16.71
N VAL A 270 13.61 0.16 -17.06
CA VAL A 270 12.73 -0.64 -17.92
C VAL A 270 11.32 -0.80 -17.35
N ILE A 271 11.18 -0.82 -16.03
CA ILE A 271 9.87 -0.98 -15.37
C ILE A 271 9.05 0.31 -15.34
N TYR A 272 9.67 1.48 -15.45
CA TYR A 272 8.95 2.75 -15.58
C TYR A 272 8.67 3.09 -17.04
N GLN A 273 9.72 3.06 -17.88
CA GLN A 273 9.60 3.33 -19.30
C GLN A 273 8.66 2.33 -19.96
N GLY A 274 8.81 1.06 -19.58
CA GLY A 274 8.00 -0.05 -20.04
C GLY A 274 8.69 -0.88 -21.13
N TRP A 275 8.08 -2.02 -21.43
CA TRP A 275 8.54 -2.92 -22.50
C TRP A 275 7.36 -3.60 -23.18
N TRP A 276 7.53 -3.92 -24.46
CA TRP A 276 6.61 -4.77 -25.20
C TRP A 276 6.92 -6.25 -24.93
N GLU A 277 5.89 -7.03 -24.62
CA GLU A 277 6.01 -8.48 -24.45
C GLU A 277 4.85 -9.17 -25.16
N TYR A 278 5.19 -10.23 -25.90
CA TYR A 278 4.22 -11.05 -26.60
C TYR A 278 3.79 -12.22 -25.72
N PHE A 279 2.50 -12.31 -25.43
CA PHE A 279 1.89 -13.43 -24.73
C PHE A 279 1.18 -14.34 -25.73
N PRO A 280 1.62 -15.60 -25.90
CA PRO A 280 0.99 -16.54 -26.82
C PRO A 280 -0.52 -16.64 -26.57
N GLY A 281 -1.31 -16.43 -27.63
CA GLY A 281 -2.78 -16.47 -27.55
C GLY A 281 -3.45 -15.16 -27.09
N SER A 282 -2.69 -14.17 -26.63
CA SER A 282 -3.23 -12.88 -26.17
C SER A 282 -2.67 -11.66 -26.93
N GLY A 283 -1.48 -11.76 -27.54
CA GLY A 283 -0.90 -10.70 -28.37
C GLY A 283 0.20 -9.90 -27.66
N TRP A 284 0.47 -8.69 -28.16
CA TRP A 284 1.49 -7.79 -27.62
C TRP A 284 0.91 -6.86 -26.56
N PHE A 285 1.62 -6.74 -25.43
CA PHE A 285 1.25 -5.87 -24.32
C PHE A 285 2.39 -4.94 -23.93
N TYR A 286 2.06 -3.69 -23.61
CA TYR A 286 3.03 -2.70 -23.16
C TYR A 286 3.04 -2.62 -21.63
N ASN A 287 4.03 -3.22 -21.01
CA ASN A 287 4.07 -3.42 -19.56
C ASN A 287 4.90 -2.33 -18.90
N LYS A 288 4.37 -1.72 -17.84
CA LYS A 288 5.10 -0.80 -16.95
C LYS A 288 4.45 -0.74 -15.57
N ILE A 289 5.22 -0.32 -14.59
CA ILE A 289 4.73 0.16 -13.30
C ILE A 289 4.11 1.54 -13.50
N GLN A 290 3.02 1.76 -12.79
CA GLN A 290 2.38 3.07 -12.66
C GLN A 290 2.42 3.50 -11.21
N VAL A 291 2.67 4.79 -11.00
CA VAL A 291 2.60 5.46 -9.70
C VAL A 291 1.50 6.50 -9.79
N TRP A 292 0.40 6.26 -9.12
CA TRP A 292 -0.76 7.15 -9.09
C TRP A 292 -0.88 7.85 -7.75
N GLY A 293 -1.29 9.11 -7.76
CA GLY A 293 -1.48 9.91 -6.56
C GLY A 293 -0.24 10.72 -6.17
N ASP A 294 0.14 10.64 -4.91
CA ASP A 294 1.21 11.43 -4.31
C ASP A 294 2.51 10.63 -4.15
N GLY A 295 3.33 10.57 -5.20
CA GLY A 295 4.68 9.98 -5.10
C GLY A 295 5.65 10.77 -4.21
N GLY A 296 5.28 11.99 -3.79
CA GLY A 296 6.06 12.84 -2.89
C GLY A 296 5.83 12.53 -1.41
N MET A 297 4.91 11.64 -1.07
CA MET A 297 4.66 11.24 0.31
C MET A 297 5.78 10.35 0.87
N THR A 298 5.93 10.32 2.20
CA THR A 298 6.79 9.40 2.93
C THR A 298 5.96 8.36 3.67
N LEU A 299 6.46 7.14 3.82
CA LEU A 299 5.87 6.18 4.73
C LEU A 299 6.27 6.53 6.18
N PRO A 300 5.39 6.31 7.18
CA PRO A 300 5.71 6.50 8.58
C PRO A 300 6.92 5.73 9.05
#